data_AF-A0A7C0X7V0-F1
#
_entry.id   AF-A0A7C0X7V0-F1
#
_cell.length_a   1.000
_cell.length_b   1.000
_cell.length_c   1.000
_cell.angle_alpha   90.00
_cell.angle_beta   90.00
_cell.angle_gamma   90.00
#
_symmetry.space_group_name_H-M   'P 1'
#
loop_
_entity.id
_entity.type
_entity.pdbx_description
1 polymer ?
#
loop_
_entity_poly.entity_id
_entity_poly.type
_entity_poly.pdbx_seq_one_letter_code
_entity_poly.pdbx_strand_id
1 'polypeptide(L)'
;IKVSTMIDTYVGPTIRLTVRNEEIWRLERMEKMIKERVGEYLYNVGDKRIDELMVERMLKEGITISIAESCTGGLVASTLVNFPGVSKIFKGGVIVYSNESKAEVLGVDRKTLEKFGAVSERTAMEMASNVREKFKSEIGIGVTGIAGPTGGTSEKPIGLVFFAIDREGQVQTRRERFHGDRNTIRMRAVYSVFDLLRKVL
;
A
#
# COMPACT_ATOMS: atom_id res chain seq x y z
N ILE A 1 18.26 -16.46 -27.68
CA ILE A 1 16.87 -16.01 -27.43
C ILE A 1 16.83 -15.51 -25.99
N LYS A 2 16.55 -14.23 -25.75
CA LYS A 2 16.30 -13.72 -24.38
C LYS A 2 14.80 -13.83 -24.14
N VAL A 3 14.37 -14.79 -23.34
CA VAL A 3 12.98 -14.93 -22.91
C VAL A 3 12.90 -14.33 -21.52
N SER A 4 12.04 -13.33 -21.33
CA SER A 4 11.59 -12.93 -20.00
C SER A 4 10.25 -13.62 -19.76
N THR A 5 10.15 -14.43 -18.71
CA THR A 5 8.92 -15.15 -18.37
C THR A 5 8.01 -14.34 -17.44
N MET A 6 8.56 -13.37 -16.68
CA MET A 6 7.80 -12.42 -15.86
C MET A 6 8.52 -11.07 -15.76
N ILE A 7 7.77 -9.99 -15.99
CA ILE A 7 8.15 -8.63 -15.62
C ILE A 7 7.10 -8.15 -14.63
N ASP A 8 7.49 -7.98 -13.37
CA ASP A 8 6.61 -7.40 -12.36
C ASP A 8 6.52 -5.88 -12.57
N THR A 9 5.56 -5.44 -13.36
CA THR A 9 5.35 -4.02 -13.72
C THR A 9 4.75 -3.17 -12.60
N TYR A 10 4.50 -3.78 -11.45
CA TYR A 10 3.80 -3.17 -10.32
C TYR A 10 4.67 -2.95 -9.08
N VAL A 11 5.91 -3.48 -9.07
CA VAL A 11 6.93 -3.18 -8.07
C VAL A 11 7.83 -2.06 -8.62
N GLY A 12 8.36 -1.20 -7.74
CA GLY A 12 9.35 -0.19 -8.14
C GLY A 12 10.58 -0.81 -8.82
N PRO A 13 11.33 -0.02 -9.62
CA PRO A 13 12.48 -0.54 -10.35
C PRO A 13 13.56 -1.06 -9.37
N THR A 14 14.12 -2.23 -9.68
CA THR A 14 15.26 -2.79 -8.93
C THR A 14 16.55 -2.50 -9.68
N ILE A 15 17.54 -1.91 -9.01
CA ILE A 15 18.90 -1.74 -9.54
C ILE A 15 19.77 -2.84 -8.97
N ARG A 16 20.23 -3.77 -9.82
CA ARG A 16 21.20 -4.79 -9.43
C ARG A 16 22.60 -4.33 -9.81
N LEU A 17 23.48 -4.23 -8.81
CA LEU A 17 24.89 -3.93 -9.01
C LEU A 17 25.70 -5.23 -8.90
N THR A 18 26.60 -5.45 -9.85
CA THR A 18 27.51 -6.60 -9.86
C THR A 18 28.93 -6.10 -10.07
N VAL A 19 29.85 -6.52 -9.19
CA VAL A 19 31.28 -6.26 -9.29
C VAL A 19 32.05 -7.56 -9.11
N ARG A 20 33.35 -7.57 -9.44
CA ARG A 20 34.24 -8.67 -9.04
C ARG A 20 34.54 -8.57 -7.55
N ASN A 21 34.86 -9.70 -6.92
CA ASN A 21 35.04 -9.77 -5.46
C ASN A 21 36.15 -8.83 -4.97
N GLU A 22 37.24 -8.72 -5.71
CA GLU A 22 38.35 -7.80 -5.44
C GLU A 22 37.99 -6.30 -5.58
N GLU A 23 36.80 -5.99 -6.11
CA GLU A 23 36.32 -4.61 -6.34
C GLU A 23 35.09 -4.24 -5.49
N ILE A 24 34.83 -4.93 -4.36
CA ILE A 24 33.68 -4.66 -3.48
C ILE A 24 33.54 -3.18 -3.11
N TRP A 25 34.64 -2.45 -2.91
CA TRP A 25 34.64 -1.01 -2.63
C TRP A 25 33.91 -0.17 -3.70
N ARG A 26 33.79 -0.67 -4.95
CA ARG A 26 33.02 -0.02 -6.01
C ARG A 26 31.52 -0.09 -5.75
N LEU A 27 31.02 -1.14 -5.09
CA LEU A 27 29.61 -1.23 -4.72
C LEU A 27 29.24 -0.09 -3.78
N GLU A 28 29.99 0.14 -2.71
CA GLU A 28 29.74 1.21 -1.75
C GLU A 28 29.75 2.58 -2.43
N ARG A 29 30.70 2.80 -3.34
CA ARG A 29 30.79 4.04 -4.12
C ARG A 29 29.57 4.22 -5.04
N MET A 30 29.19 3.19 -5.79
CA MET A 30 28.03 3.23 -6.69
C MET A 30 26.73 3.40 -5.92
N GLU A 31 26.59 2.71 -4.79
CA GLU A 31 25.44 2.85 -3.88
C GLU A 31 25.32 4.29 -3.38
N LYS A 32 26.42 4.90 -2.91
CA LYS A 32 26.43 6.31 -2.50
C LYS A 32 25.98 7.23 -3.64
N MET A 33 26.52 7.04 -4.85
CA MET A 33 26.15 7.82 -6.03
C MET A 33 24.68 7.67 -6.44
N ILE A 34 24.06 6.50 -6.19
CA ILE A 34 22.64 6.26 -6.43
C ILE A 34 21.82 6.94 -5.33
N LYS A 35 22.18 6.75 -4.06
CA LYS A 35 21.52 7.38 -2.91
C LYS A 35 21.48 8.90 -3.02
N GLU A 36 22.58 9.52 -3.45
CA GLU A 36 22.64 10.97 -3.66
C GLU A 36 21.67 11.48 -4.74
N ARG A 37 21.29 10.65 -5.72
CA ARG A 37 20.42 11.05 -6.83
C ARG A 37 18.96 10.69 -6.64
N VAL A 38 18.69 9.52 -6.07
CA VAL A 38 17.34 8.95 -5.97
C VAL A 38 17.01 8.39 -4.58
N GLY A 39 17.78 8.78 -3.56
CA GLY A 39 17.68 8.24 -2.20
C GLY A 39 16.31 8.41 -1.55
N GLU A 40 15.55 9.44 -1.92
CA GLU A 40 14.16 9.63 -1.46
C GLU A 40 13.24 8.45 -1.86
N TYR A 41 13.49 7.87 -3.03
CA TYR A 41 12.73 6.74 -3.58
C TYR A 41 13.32 5.38 -3.18
N LEU A 42 14.50 5.38 -2.55
CA LEU A 42 15.18 4.16 -2.13
C LEU A 42 14.64 3.71 -0.77
N TYR A 43 13.85 2.64 -0.77
CA TYR A 43 13.30 2.07 0.47
C TYR A 43 14.14 0.91 1.03
N ASN A 44 15.04 0.30 0.24
CA ASN A 44 15.92 -0.78 0.69
C ASN A 44 17.23 -0.85 -0.11
N VAL A 45 18.28 -1.33 0.56
CA VAL A 45 19.48 -1.88 -0.07
C VAL A 45 19.58 -3.34 0.38
N GLY A 46 19.40 -4.25 -0.57
CA GLY A 46 19.31 -5.69 -0.32
C GLY A 46 18.15 -6.33 -1.09
N ASP A 47 17.88 -7.60 -0.80
CA ASP A 47 16.95 -8.41 -1.59
C ASP A 47 15.51 -8.40 -1.06
N LYS A 48 15.27 -7.76 0.09
CA LYS A 48 13.94 -7.70 0.72
C LYS A 48 13.04 -6.69 0.03
N ARG A 49 11.79 -7.08 -0.14
CA ARG A 49 10.73 -6.19 -0.64
C ARG A 49 10.20 -5.29 0.48
N ILE A 50 9.55 -4.18 0.11
CA ILE A 50 9.03 -3.21 1.08
C ILE A 50 7.98 -3.81 2.03
N ASP A 51 7.15 -4.72 1.54
CA ASP A 51 6.14 -5.41 2.35
C ASP A 51 6.78 -6.32 3.40
N GLU A 52 7.83 -7.05 3.03
CA GLU A 52 8.62 -7.85 3.96
C GLU A 52 9.26 -6.99 5.05
N LEU A 53 9.91 -5.88 4.67
CA LEU A 53 10.54 -4.96 5.63
C LEU A 53 9.53 -4.39 6.63
N MET A 54 8.34 -4.00 6.16
CA MET A 54 7.31 -3.45 7.04
C MET A 54 6.73 -4.51 7.97
N VAL A 55 6.49 -5.73 7.48
CA VAL A 55 5.98 -6.83 8.31
C VAL A 55 7.00 -7.24 9.37
N GLU A 56 8.28 -7.36 9.02
CA GLU A 56 9.34 -7.66 9.98
C GLU A 56 9.45 -6.59 11.07
N ARG A 57 9.39 -5.31 10.67
CA ARG A 57 9.41 -4.20 11.61
C ARG A 57 8.23 -4.24 12.57
N MET A 58 7.00 -4.39 12.06
CA MET A 58 5.81 -4.48 12.89
C MET A 58 5.84 -5.71 13.82
N LEU A 59 6.30 -6.87 13.34
CA LEU A 59 6.45 -8.07 14.17
C LEU A 59 7.46 -7.87 15.30
N LYS A 60 8.58 -7.19 15.02
CA LYS A 60 9.62 -6.88 16.01
C LYS A 60 9.13 -5.90 17.06
N GLU A 61 8.39 -4.87 16.65
CA GLU A 61 7.89 -3.81 17.54
C GLU A 61 6.54 -4.17 18.19
N GLY A 62 5.89 -5.25 17.76
CA GLY A 62 4.57 -5.66 18.24
C GLY A 62 3.41 -4.80 17.71
N ILE A 63 3.66 -3.97 16.69
CA ILE A 63 2.69 -3.01 16.16
C ILE A 63 1.56 -3.73 15.43
N THR A 64 0.34 -3.47 15.87
CA THR A 64 -0.87 -4.12 15.36
C THR A 64 -1.52 -3.34 14.22
N ILE A 65 -2.05 -4.06 13.23
CA ILE A 65 -2.58 -3.50 11.99
C ILE A 65 -3.93 -4.12 11.61
N SER A 66 -4.84 -3.30 11.08
CA SER A 66 -6.08 -3.72 10.42
C SER A 66 -6.31 -2.93 9.14
N ILE A 67 -7.13 -3.49 8.23
CA ILE A 67 -7.28 -2.92 6.89
C ILE A 67 -8.73 -2.90 6.38
N ALA A 68 -9.12 -1.83 5.71
CA ALA A 68 -10.35 -1.67 4.96
C ALA A 68 -10.03 -1.52 3.48
N GLU A 69 -10.42 -2.52 2.69
CA GLU A 69 -10.14 -2.60 1.27
C GLU A 69 -11.40 -2.36 0.43
N SER A 70 -11.28 -1.56 -0.62
CA SER A 70 -12.26 -1.49 -1.70
C SER A 70 -11.62 -1.97 -3.01
N CYS A 71 -10.94 -1.12 -3.76
CA CYS A 71 -10.46 -1.45 -5.11
C CYS A 71 -9.42 -2.59 -5.15
N THR A 72 -8.66 -2.79 -4.09
CA THR A 72 -7.67 -3.88 -3.96
C THR A 72 -8.33 -5.24 -3.70
N GLY A 73 -9.50 -5.28 -3.07
CA GLY A 73 -10.33 -6.48 -2.96
C GLY A 73 -9.70 -7.63 -2.16
N GLY A 74 -9.03 -7.33 -1.06
CA GLY A 74 -8.40 -8.32 -0.19
C GLY A 74 -6.92 -8.58 -0.50
N LEU A 75 -6.34 -7.88 -1.48
CA LEU A 75 -4.95 -8.10 -1.87
C LEU A 75 -3.96 -7.59 -0.82
N VAL A 76 -4.29 -6.52 -0.10
CA VAL A 76 -3.41 -6.04 0.99
C VAL A 76 -3.39 -7.06 2.12
N ALA A 77 -4.55 -7.59 2.51
CA ALA A 77 -4.65 -8.70 3.47
C ALA A 77 -3.87 -9.91 2.97
N SER A 78 -4.09 -10.31 1.72
CA SER A 78 -3.39 -11.45 1.08
C SER A 78 -1.88 -11.29 1.14
N THR A 79 -1.36 -10.09 0.87
CA THR A 79 0.07 -9.81 0.99
C THR A 79 0.57 -9.94 2.43
N LEU A 80 -0.16 -9.44 3.43
CA LEU A 80 0.21 -9.60 4.83
C LEU A 80 0.25 -11.08 5.27
N VAL A 81 -0.75 -11.88 4.89
CA VAL A 81 -0.85 -13.30 5.30
C VAL A 81 0.19 -14.21 4.65
N ASN A 82 0.90 -13.75 3.62
CA ASN A 82 2.04 -14.48 3.04
C ASN A 82 3.23 -14.58 4.01
N PHE A 83 3.29 -13.73 5.04
CA PHE A 83 4.39 -13.71 5.99
C PHE A 83 4.10 -14.54 7.24
N PRO A 84 4.95 -15.52 7.59
CA PRO A 84 4.79 -16.31 8.82
C PRO A 84 4.73 -15.42 10.07
N GLY A 85 3.85 -15.79 11.01
CA GLY A 85 3.72 -15.10 12.29
C GLY A 85 2.89 -13.81 12.25
N VAL A 86 2.40 -13.38 11.08
CA VAL A 86 1.62 -12.13 10.95
C VAL A 86 0.36 -12.12 11.82
N SER A 87 -0.17 -13.28 12.23
CA SER A 87 -1.31 -13.39 13.16
C SER A 87 -1.08 -12.69 14.51
N LYS A 88 0.18 -12.43 14.89
CA LYS A 88 0.52 -11.64 16.07
C LYS A 88 0.15 -10.16 15.93
N ILE A 89 0.23 -9.62 14.71
CA ILE A 89 0.08 -8.20 14.43
C ILE A 89 -1.16 -7.86 13.60
N PHE A 90 -1.54 -8.70 12.64
CA PHE A 90 -2.69 -8.45 11.78
C PHE A 90 -3.98 -8.87 12.48
N LYS A 91 -4.75 -7.87 12.93
CA LYS A 91 -6.01 -8.07 13.67
C LYS A 91 -7.18 -8.46 12.78
N GLY A 92 -7.06 -8.23 11.47
CA GLY A 92 -8.06 -8.56 10.47
C GLY A 92 -8.36 -7.37 9.56
N GLY A 93 -9.37 -7.55 8.71
CA GLY A 93 -9.78 -6.50 7.80
C GLY A 93 -11.19 -6.71 7.25
N VAL A 94 -11.68 -5.70 6.56
CA VAL A 94 -12.97 -5.73 5.86
C VAL A 94 -12.80 -5.37 4.39
N ILE A 95 -13.54 -6.07 3.54
CA ILE A 95 -13.61 -5.74 2.12
C ILE A 95 -14.97 -5.07 1.90
N VAL A 96 -14.97 -3.73 1.81
CA VAL A 96 -16.17 -2.90 1.68
C VAL A 96 -16.26 -2.30 0.28
N TYR A 97 -16.70 -3.12 -0.67
CA TYR A 97 -16.63 -2.80 -2.09
C TYR A 97 -17.73 -1.80 -2.53
N SER A 98 -18.93 -1.85 -1.94
CA SER A 98 -20.06 -0.97 -2.25
C SER A 98 -20.19 0.19 -1.26
N ASN A 99 -20.96 1.24 -1.62
CA ASN A 99 -21.24 2.36 -0.72
C ASN A 99 -22.00 1.91 0.52
N GLU A 100 -22.96 1.01 0.33
CA GLU A 100 -23.77 0.38 1.39
C GLU A 100 -22.84 -0.35 2.36
N SER A 101 -21.93 -1.20 1.85
CA SER A 101 -20.98 -1.91 2.72
C SER A 101 -20.02 -0.97 3.46
N LYS A 102 -19.58 0.13 2.82
CA LYS A 102 -18.76 1.16 3.49
C LYS A 102 -19.50 1.78 4.67
N ALA A 103 -20.79 2.11 4.49
CA ALA A 103 -21.60 2.72 5.53
C ALA A 103 -22.02 1.72 6.61
N GLU A 104 -22.55 0.56 6.23
CA GLU A 104 -23.22 -0.37 7.17
C GLU A 104 -22.24 -1.30 7.88
N VAL A 105 -21.20 -1.77 7.17
CA VAL A 105 -20.23 -2.70 7.76
C VAL A 105 -19.11 -1.92 8.46
N LEU A 106 -18.59 -0.88 7.81
CA LEU A 106 -17.43 -0.14 8.32
C LEU A 106 -17.79 1.18 9.00
N GLY A 107 -19.02 1.69 8.85
CA GLY A 107 -19.44 2.92 9.53
C GLY A 107 -18.98 4.22 8.87
N VAL A 108 -18.60 4.19 7.58
CA VAL A 108 -18.30 5.43 6.83
C VAL A 108 -19.57 6.30 6.78
N ASP A 109 -19.47 7.59 7.08
CA ASP A 109 -20.64 8.48 7.12
C ASP A 109 -21.26 8.55 5.71
N ARG A 110 -22.58 8.34 5.65
CA ARG A 110 -23.35 8.47 4.41
C ARG A 110 -23.20 9.88 3.82
N LYS A 111 -23.09 10.92 4.65
CA LYS A 111 -22.84 12.30 4.21
C LYS A 111 -21.48 12.45 3.53
N THR A 112 -20.47 11.71 3.98
CA THR A 112 -19.15 11.69 3.32
C THR A 112 -19.22 11.03 1.96
N LEU A 113 -19.94 9.91 1.85
CA LEU A 113 -20.17 9.23 0.58
C LEU A 113 -20.97 10.09 -0.40
N GLU A 114 -22.00 10.80 0.06
CA GLU A 114 -22.82 11.70 -0.75
C GLU A 114 -22.03 12.93 -1.23
N LYS A 115 -21.28 13.59 -0.32
CA LYS A 115 -20.60 14.85 -0.62
C LYS A 115 -19.29 14.68 -1.39
N PHE A 116 -18.48 13.68 -1.04
CA PHE A 116 -17.14 13.51 -1.61
C PHE A 116 -17.04 12.30 -2.55
N GLY A 117 -17.98 11.35 -2.43
CA GLY A 117 -17.98 10.10 -3.17
C GLY A 117 -17.10 9.02 -2.53
N ALA A 118 -17.36 7.77 -2.92
CA ALA A 118 -16.65 6.58 -2.44
C ALA A 118 -15.14 6.60 -2.74
N VAL A 119 -14.75 7.25 -3.82
CA VAL A 119 -13.35 7.44 -4.23
C VAL A 119 -12.97 8.88 -3.93
N SER A 120 -12.51 9.10 -2.71
CA SER A 120 -12.07 10.40 -2.21
C SER A 120 -11.12 10.23 -1.03
N GLU A 121 -10.37 11.28 -0.72
CA GLU A 121 -9.50 11.33 0.45
C GLU A 121 -10.30 11.17 1.76
N ARG A 122 -11.44 11.86 1.89
CA ARG A 122 -12.30 11.79 3.09
C ARG A 122 -12.81 10.38 3.35
N THR A 123 -13.27 9.69 2.30
CA THR A 123 -13.68 8.29 2.43
C THR A 123 -12.52 7.39 2.83
N ALA A 124 -11.31 7.59 2.27
CA ALA A 124 -10.15 6.81 2.67
C ALA A 124 -9.79 7.01 4.15
N MET A 125 -9.83 8.27 4.63
CA MET A 125 -9.58 8.62 6.04
C MET A 125 -10.55 7.91 6.98
N GLU A 126 -11.87 8.03 6.73
CA GLU A 126 -12.87 7.36 7.56
C GLU A 126 -12.72 5.83 7.50
N MET A 127 -12.42 5.27 6.33
CA MET A 127 -12.15 3.84 6.22
C MET A 127 -10.98 3.40 7.12
N ALA A 128 -9.89 4.18 7.17
CA ALA A 128 -8.72 3.89 7.99
C ALA A 128 -9.01 4.02 9.49
N SER A 129 -9.64 5.11 9.91
CA SER A 129 -9.97 5.35 11.32
C SER A 129 -10.97 4.33 11.85
N ASN A 130 -12.04 4.07 11.09
CA ASN A 130 -13.08 3.15 11.53
C ASN A 130 -12.59 1.71 11.60
N VAL A 131 -11.72 1.28 10.68
CA VAL A 131 -11.20 -0.10 10.71
C VAL A 131 -10.25 -0.29 11.88
N ARG A 132 -9.40 0.71 12.16
CA ARG A 132 -8.55 0.72 13.36
C ARG A 132 -9.38 0.52 14.62
N GLU A 133 -10.42 1.32 14.78
CA GLU A 133 -11.28 1.29 15.97
C GLU A 133 -12.04 -0.04 16.09
N LYS A 134 -12.58 -0.53 14.96
CA LYS A 134 -13.34 -1.79 14.92
C LYS A 134 -12.49 -2.99 15.35
N PHE A 135 -11.22 -3.04 14.93
CA PHE A 135 -10.31 -4.14 15.26
C PHE A 135 -9.40 -3.87 16.46
N LYS A 136 -9.47 -2.66 17.04
CA LYS A 136 -8.60 -2.21 18.14
C LYS A 136 -7.11 -2.43 17.82
N SER A 137 -6.72 -2.09 16.60
CA SER A 137 -5.31 -2.08 16.19
C SER A 137 -4.69 -0.71 16.41
N GLU A 138 -3.36 -0.62 16.46
CA GLU A 138 -2.65 0.66 16.51
C GLU A 138 -2.73 1.38 15.17
N ILE A 139 -2.69 0.61 14.08
CA ILE A 139 -2.76 1.10 12.71
C ILE A 139 -4.02 0.61 12.01
N GLY A 140 -4.75 1.51 11.37
CA GLY A 140 -5.80 1.18 10.40
C GLY A 140 -5.47 1.73 9.01
N ILE A 141 -5.79 0.96 7.98
CA ILE A 141 -5.53 1.36 6.58
C ILE A 141 -6.84 1.40 5.80
N GLY A 142 -7.06 2.48 5.05
CA GLY A 142 -8.19 2.64 4.14
C GLY A 142 -7.71 2.75 2.69
N VAL A 143 -8.24 1.92 1.80
CA VAL A 143 -7.92 1.96 0.36
C VAL A 143 -9.18 2.01 -0.50
N THR A 144 -9.33 3.08 -1.28
CA THR A 144 -10.45 3.25 -2.21
C THR A 144 -9.99 3.85 -3.53
N GLY A 145 -10.55 3.40 -4.66
CA GLY A 145 -10.05 3.78 -5.97
C GLY A 145 -10.80 3.17 -7.14
N ILE A 146 -10.38 3.51 -8.36
CA ILE A 146 -10.98 3.04 -9.61
C ILE A 146 -9.94 2.20 -10.36
N ALA A 147 -10.03 0.88 -10.22
CA ALA A 147 -9.09 -0.03 -10.89
C ALA A 147 -9.41 -0.23 -12.39
N GLY A 148 -10.56 0.21 -12.89
CA GLY A 148 -10.98 -0.03 -14.27
C GLY A 148 -11.44 -1.47 -14.54
N PRO A 149 -11.70 -1.84 -15.82
CA PRO A 149 -11.56 -1.00 -17.01
C PRO A 149 -12.70 0.02 -17.18
N THR A 150 -13.72 0.00 -16.33
CA THR A 150 -14.85 0.94 -16.34
C THR A 150 -14.91 1.77 -15.05
N GLY A 151 -15.87 2.70 -14.96
CA GLY A 151 -16.13 3.48 -13.74
C GLY A 151 -15.28 4.73 -13.56
N GLY A 152 -14.38 5.03 -14.49
CA GLY A 152 -13.65 6.30 -14.51
C GLY A 152 -14.45 7.43 -15.18
N THR A 153 -14.18 8.66 -14.76
CA THR A 153 -14.66 9.90 -15.37
C THR A 153 -13.47 10.82 -15.68
N SER A 154 -13.72 11.96 -16.33
CA SER A 154 -12.70 13.00 -16.53
C SER A 154 -12.12 13.51 -15.21
N GLU A 155 -12.96 13.66 -14.19
CA GLU A 155 -12.55 14.12 -12.85
C GLU A 155 -11.92 13.01 -12.01
N LYS A 156 -12.44 11.78 -12.12
CA LYS A 156 -11.97 10.60 -11.36
C LYS A 156 -11.57 9.51 -12.36
N PRO A 157 -10.40 9.62 -13.00
CA PRO A 157 -9.99 8.69 -14.04
C PRO A 157 -9.69 7.29 -13.49
N ILE A 158 -9.69 6.29 -14.37
CA ILE A 158 -9.16 4.96 -14.08
C ILE A 158 -7.71 5.10 -13.59
N GLY A 159 -7.36 4.31 -12.57
CA GLY A 159 -6.07 4.34 -11.90
C GLY A 159 -6.00 5.29 -10.71
N LEU A 160 -7.01 6.15 -10.50
CA LEU A 160 -7.08 7.01 -9.32
C LEU A 160 -7.33 6.17 -8.06
N VAL A 161 -6.44 6.28 -7.07
CA VAL A 161 -6.56 5.59 -5.78
C VAL A 161 -6.21 6.56 -4.65
N PHE A 162 -7.01 6.52 -3.59
CA PHE A 162 -6.79 7.20 -2.33
C PHE A 162 -6.45 6.18 -1.25
N PHE A 163 -5.49 6.55 -0.43
CA PHE A 163 -4.98 5.79 0.70
C PHE A 163 -5.08 6.66 1.94
N ALA A 164 -5.36 6.02 3.07
CA ALA A 164 -5.12 6.62 4.37
C ALA A 164 -4.54 5.57 5.31
N ILE A 165 -3.64 6.00 6.18
CA ILE A 165 -3.13 5.24 7.32
C ILE A 165 -3.39 6.07 8.55
N ASP A 166 -4.15 5.50 9.48
CA ASP A 166 -4.41 6.09 10.78
C ASP A 166 -3.59 5.35 11.83
N ARG A 167 -2.63 6.05 12.45
CA ARG A 167 -1.85 5.57 13.60
C ARG A 167 -2.29 6.36 14.82
N GLU A 168 -3.05 5.70 15.70
CA GLU A 168 -3.50 6.27 17.00
C GLU A 168 -4.13 7.68 16.94
N GLY A 169 -4.77 8.03 15.82
CA GLY A 169 -5.55 9.26 15.62
C GLY A 169 -4.88 10.20 14.63
N GLN A 170 -3.63 9.91 14.27
CA GLN A 170 -2.86 10.66 13.30
C GLN A 170 -3.02 10.01 11.93
N VAL A 171 -3.82 10.65 11.09
CA VAL A 171 -4.13 10.15 9.74
C VAL A 171 -3.18 10.77 8.72
N GLN A 172 -2.42 9.93 8.02
CA GLN A 172 -1.70 10.31 6.81
C GLN A 172 -2.46 9.81 5.58
N THR A 173 -2.65 10.68 4.60
CA THR A 173 -3.32 10.36 3.35
C THR A 173 -2.34 10.39 2.18
N ARG A 174 -2.69 9.65 1.12
CA ARG A 174 -2.02 9.80 -0.17
C ARG A 174 -3.00 9.58 -1.31
N ARG A 175 -2.79 10.32 -2.39
CA ARG A 175 -3.51 10.17 -3.66
C ARG A 175 -2.51 9.77 -4.73
N GLU A 176 -2.84 8.74 -5.51
CA GLU A 176 -2.04 8.29 -6.63
C GLU A 176 -2.89 8.10 -7.88
N ARG A 177 -2.23 8.19 -9.05
CA ARG A 177 -2.81 7.80 -10.33
C ARG A 177 -1.91 6.78 -11.01
N PHE A 178 -2.33 5.52 -10.98
CA PHE A 178 -1.62 4.43 -11.64
C PHE A 178 -2.04 4.28 -13.09
N HIS A 179 -1.14 3.70 -13.89
CA HIS A 179 -1.38 3.31 -15.27
C HIS A 179 -1.20 1.80 -15.41
N GLY A 180 -1.98 1.18 -16.27
CA GLY A 180 -1.96 -0.26 -16.51
C GLY A 180 -3.35 -0.86 -16.52
N ASP A 181 -3.41 -2.18 -16.65
CA ASP A 181 -4.67 -2.91 -16.52
C ASP A 181 -5.17 -2.95 -15.06
N ARG A 182 -6.36 -3.55 -14.88
CA ARG A 182 -7.02 -3.63 -13.58
C ARG A 182 -6.15 -4.27 -12.50
N ASN A 183 -5.44 -5.35 -12.82
CA ASN A 183 -4.62 -6.05 -11.83
C ASN A 183 -3.32 -5.31 -11.55
N THR A 184 -2.72 -4.69 -12.55
CA THR A 184 -1.54 -3.82 -12.39
C THR A 184 -1.85 -2.66 -11.45
N ILE A 185 -2.99 -1.98 -11.64
CA ILE A 185 -3.42 -0.88 -10.76
C ILE A 185 -3.61 -1.39 -9.32
N ARG A 186 -4.28 -2.53 -9.15
CA ARG A 186 -4.52 -3.12 -7.83
C ARG A 186 -3.22 -3.48 -7.12
N MET A 187 -2.29 -4.12 -7.81
CA MET A 187 -1.00 -4.49 -7.24
C MET A 187 -0.16 -3.26 -6.90
N ARG A 188 -0.11 -2.24 -7.78
CA ARG A 188 0.57 -0.97 -7.46
C ARG A 188 -0.02 -0.31 -6.23
N ALA A 189 -1.35 -0.34 -6.08
CA ALA A 189 -2.02 0.17 -4.88
C ALA A 189 -1.59 -0.58 -3.61
N VAL A 190 -1.42 -1.92 -3.67
CA VAL A 190 -0.88 -2.70 -2.55
C VAL A 190 0.52 -2.24 -2.16
N TYR A 191 1.45 -2.11 -3.11
CA TYR A 191 2.81 -1.66 -2.80
C TYR A 191 2.86 -0.21 -2.30
N SER A 192 1.97 0.63 -2.83
CA SER A 192 1.76 1.95 -2.27
C SER A 192 1.40 1.86 -0.79
N VAL A 193 0.43 1.03 -0.38
CA VAL A 193 0.10 0.89 1.05
C VAL A 193 1.35 0.68 1.92
N PHE A 194 2.22 -0.25 1.54
CA PHE A 194 3.46 -0.51 2.29
C PHE A 194 4.47 0.64 2.25
N ASP A 195 4.55 1.39 1.15
CA ASP A 195 5.37 2.60 1.09
C ASP A 195 4.84 3.75 1.96
N LEU A 196 3.52 3.91 2.04
CA LEU A 196 2.94 4.89 2.97
C LEU A 196 3.16 4.45 4.42
N LEU A 197 3.01 3.15 4.70
CA LEU A 197 3.25 2.59 6.02
C LEU A 197 4.69 2.83 6.49
N ARG A 198 5.66 2.72 5.59
CA ARG A 198 7.08 3.05 5.86
C ARG A 198 7.30 4.49 6.32
N LYS A 199 6.48 5.44 5.86
CA LYS A 199 6.59 6.86 6.25
C LYS A 199 5.90 7.17 7.58
N VAL A 200 4.96 6.31 7.99
CA VAL A 200 4.19 6.43 9.23
C VAL A 200 4.88 5.73 10.40
N LEU A 201 5.59 4.64 10.12
CA LEU A 201 6.40 3.89 11.09
C LEU A 201 7.74 4.57 11.32
#